data_AF-A0A139X817-F1
#
_entry.id   AF-A0A139X817-F1
#
_cell.length_a   1.000
_cell.length_b   1.000
_cell.length_c   1.000
_cell.angle_alpha   90.00
_cell.angle_beta   90.00
_cell.angle_gamma   90.00
#
_symmetry.space_group_name_H-M   'P 1'
#
loop_
_entity.id
_entity.type
_entity.pdbx_description
1 polymer ?
#
loop_
_entity_poly.entity_id
_entity_poly.type
_entity_poly.pdbx_seq_one_letter_code
_entity_poly.pdbx_strand_id
1 'polypeptide(L)'
;MLKDKVALVTGGTSGIGRATAIAFGAAGAKVVFSGRREAKGEETFIKGLAADKKVLFITARGVTYETGSLYEGWDCQEPALRYAFQYIGVTDIQFIHANGLDLGDEARQQGLSEAESKIQDLVNHW
;
A
#
# COMPACT_ATOMS: atom_id res chain seq x y z
N MET A 1 23.38 -5.76 15.74
CA MET A 1 23.17 -7.03 14.99
C MET A 1 22.08 -6.92 13.91
N LEU A 2 21.52 -5.74 13.61
CA LEU A 2 20.55 -5.56 12.50
C LEU A 2 20.88 -4.34 11.61
N LYS A 3 22.15 -3.93 11.58
CA LYS A 3 22.61 -2.79 10.78
C LYS A 3 22.26 -3.02 9.30
N ASP A 4 21.75 -1.98 8.65
CA ASP A 4 21.29 -1.96 7.25
C ASP A 4 20.05 -2.81 6.93
N LYS A 5 19.38 -3.37 7.95
CA LYS A 5 18.10 -4.06 7.78
C LYS A 5 16.93 -3.11 8.02
N VAL A 6 15.85 -3.30 7.27
CA VAL A 6 14.56 -2.64 7.48
C VAL A 6 13.64 -3.62 8.18
N ALA A 7 13.01 -3.19 9.27
CA ALA A 7 12.03 -3.99 9.99
C ALA A 7 10.67 -3.30 9.98
N LEU A 8 9.65 -4.00 9.48
CA LEU A 8 8.27 -3.55 9.53
C LEU A 8 7.55 -4.24 10.70
N VAL A 9 7.08 -3.45 11.66
CA VAL A 9 6.39 -3.94 12.86
C VAL A 9 4.95 -3.46 12.87
N THR A 10 4.02 -4.36 12.59
CA THR A 10 2.59 -4.04 12.63
C THR A 10 2.06 -4.09 14.07
N GLY A 11 1.26 -3.10 14.48
CA GLY A 11 0.80 -2.99 15.87
C GLY A 11 1.89 -2.51 16.84
N GLY A 12 2.86 -1.73 16.36
CA GLY A 12 4.02 -1.24 17.11
C GLY A 12 3.72 -0.18 18.19
N THR A 13 2.47 0.25 18.38
CA THR A 13 2.12 1.34 19.31
C THR A 13 1.95 0.89 20.77
N SER A 14 1.92 -0.40 21.08
CA SER A 14 1.84 -0.89 22.46
C SER A 14 2.26 -2.35 22.62
N GLY A 15 2.43 -2.79 23.86
CA GLY A 15 2.66 -4.20 24.19
C GLY A 15 3.89 -4.76 23.48
N ILE A 16 3.76 -6.00 22.98
CA ILE A 16 4.87 -6.71 22.33
C ILE A 16 5.36 -6.00 21.07
N GLY A 17 4.46 -5.40 20.25
CA GLY A 17 4.85 -4.67 19.05
C GLY A 17 5.76 -3.48 19.36
N ARG A 18 5.44 -2.72 20.43
CA ARG A 18 6.28 -1.60 20.88
C ARG A 18 7.65 -2.08 21.37
N ALA A 19 7.67 -3.13 22.19
CA ALA A 19 8.90 -3.72 22.69
C ALA A 19 9.81 -4.20 21.54
N THR A 20 9.22 -4.84 20.53
CA THR A 20 9.93 -5.30 19.33
C THR A 20 10.50 -4.14 18.51
N ALA A 21 9.70 -3.09 18.26
CA ALA A 21 10.16 -1.91 17.52
C ALA A 21 11.36 -1.24 18.21
N ILE A 22 11.30 -1.07 19.54
CA ILE A 22 12.39 -0.50 20.34
C ILE A 22 13.64 -1.40 20.28
N ALA A 23 13.48 -2.71 20.52
CA ALA A 23 14.59 -3.65 20.52
C ALA A 23 15.29 -3.71 19.14
N PHE A 24 14.52 -3.68 18.05
CA PHE A 24 15.07 -3.73 16.70
C PHE A 24 15.80 -2.44 16.32
N GLY A 25 15.26 -1.28 16.74
CA GLY A 25 15.94 0.01 16.61
C GLY A 25 17.26 0.04 17.38
N ALA A 26 17.26 -0.39 18.64
CA ALA A 26 18.47 -0.50 19.47
C ALA A 26 19.51 -1.46 18.87
N ALA A 27 19.07 -2.51 18.16
CA ALA A 27 19.95 -3.44 17.46
C ALA A 27 20.52 -2.92 16.12
N GLY A 28 20.09 -1.74 15.68
CA GLY A 28 20.59 -1.01 14.50
C GLY A 28 19.73 -1.09 13.24
N ALA A 29 18.50 -1.62 13.32
CA ALA A 29 17.59 -1.67 12.18
C ALA A 29 16.95 -0.30 11.90
N LYS A 30 16.59 -0.05 10.63
CA LYS A 30 15.63 1.00 10.27
C LYS A 30 14.22 0.46 10.52
N VAL A 31 13.55 0.95 11.56
CA VAL A 31 12.24 0.43 11.97
C VAL A 31 11.13 1.28 11.37
N VAL A 32 10.21 0.61 10.67
CA VAL A 32 8.89 1.10 10.28
C VAL A 32 7.89 0.41 11.17
N PHE A 33 6.94 1.11 11.76
CA PHE A 33 5.87 0.46 12.51
C PHE A 33 4.55 1.18 12.34
N SER A 34 3.48 0.51 12.71
CA SER A 34 2.13 1.03 12.53
C SER A 34 1.20 0.74 13.69
N GLY A 35 0.11 1.51 13.77
CA GLY A 35 -0.99 1.23 14.69
C GLY A 35 -2.08 2.29 14.61
N ARG A 36 -3.26 1.95 15.11
CA ARG A 36 -4.47 2.78 14.99
C ARG A 36 -4.53 3.99 15.94
N ARG A 37 -3.59 4.11 16.88
CA ARG A 37 -3.61 5.13 17.94
C ARG A 37 -2.38 6.00 17.83
N GLU A 38 -2.54 7.15 17.18
CA GLU A 38 -1.48 8.12 16.89
C GLU A 38 -0.80 8.63 18.17
N ALA A 39 -1.57 9.01 19.19
CA ALA A 39 -1.07 9.51 20.48
C ALA A 39 -0.14 8.52 21.24
N LYS A 40 -0.27 7.20 21.04
CA LYS A 40 0.65 6.20 21.64
C LYS A 40 1.89 5.94 20.78
N GLY A 41 1.88 6.36 19.52
CA GLY A 41 3.03 6.29 18.63
C GLY A 41 4.13 7.26 19.04
N GLU A 42 3.79 8.47 19.48
CA GLU A 42 4.76 9.49 19.93
C GLU A 42 5.56 9.05 21.16
N GLU A 43 4.92 8.36 22.12
CA GLU A 43 5.58 7.75 23.29
C GLU A 43 6.59 6.64 22.91
N THR A 44 6.58 6.19 21.66
CA THR A 44 7.50 5.15 21.18
C THR A 44 8.84 5.73 20.72
N PHE A 45 8.99 7.07 20.65
CA PHE A 45 10.21 7.78 20.22
C PHE A 45 10.78 7.33 18.85
N ILE A 46 9.98 6.61 18.06
CA ILE A 46 10.31 6.15 16.71
C ILE A 46 9.25 6.77 15.80
N LYS A 47 9.67 7.46 14.74
CA LYS A 47 8.76 7.98 13.71
C LYS A 47 8.47 6.85 12.72
N GLY A 48 7.19 6.49 12.53
CA GLY A 48 6.80 5.52 11.50
C GLY A 48 7.18 6.03 10.11
N LEU A 49 8.06 5.33 9.41
CA LEU A 49 8.63 5.78 8.12
C LEU A 49 7.65 5.69 6.92
N ALA A 50 6.46 5.11 7.13
CA ALA A 50 5.47 4.85 6.08
C ALA A 50 4.42 5.97 5.94
N ALA A 51 4.22 6.81 6.97
CA ALA A 51 3.16 7.81 6.99
C ALA A 51 3.32 8.88 5.89
N ASP A 52 4.56 9.31 5.63
CA ASP A 52 4.86 10.35 4.65
C ASP A 52 5.15 9.76 3.25
N LYS A 53 4.80 8.50 2.99
CA LYS A 53 5.10 7.81 1.72
C LYS A 53 3.86 7.71 0.86
N LYS A 54 3.97 8.19 -0.38
CA LYS A 54 3.03 7.88 -1.45
C LYS A 54 3.27 6.45 -1.93
N VAL A 55 2.21 5.66 -2.04
CA VAL A 55 2.27 4.30 -2.62
C VAL A 55 1.35 4.25 -3.83
N LEU A 56 1.92 3.85 -4.97
CA LEU A 56 1.19 3.57 -6.20
C LEU A 56 1.16 2.07 -6.45
N PHE A 57 -0.04 1.54 -6.66
CA PHE A 57 -0.24 0.20 -7.21
C PHE A 57 -0.64 0.30 -8.67
N ILE A 58 0.06 -0.44 -9.52
CA ILE A 58 -0.32 -0.64 -10.92
C ILE A 58 -0.68 -2.11 -11.06
N THR A 59 -1.90 -2.42 -11.48
CA THR A 59 -2.38 -3.80 -11.56
C THR A 59 -2.96 -4.12 -12.92
N ALA A 60 -2.72 -5.34 -13.40
CA ALA A 60 -3.36 -5.91 -14.57
C ALA A 60 -4.48 -6.87 -14.12
N ARG A 61 -5.70 -6.68 -14.64
CA ARG A 61 -6.89 -7.43 -14.23
C ARG A 61 -7.60 -7.99 -15.46
N GLY A 62 -7.90 -9.29 -15.43
CA GLY A 62 -8.56 -9.98 -16.55
C GLY A 62 -9.97 -9.46 -16.83
N VAL A 63 -10.67 -8.98 -15.80
CA VAL A 63 -12.03 -8.43 -15.89
C VAL A 63 -12.05 -6.99 -15.36
N THR A 64 -13.20 -6.33 -15.48
CA THR A 64 -13.46 -5.07 -14.77
C THR A 64 -14.33 -5.34 -13.54
N TYR A 65 -14.03 -4.65 -12.44
CA TYR A 65 -14.80 -4.68 -11.19
C TYR A 65 -15.54 -3.36 -10.93
N GLU A 66 -15.54 -2.46 -11.92
CA GLU A 66 -16.18 -1.17 -11.82
C GLU A 66 -17.70 -1.30 -11.70
N THR A 67 -18.33 -0.25 -11.16
CA THR A 67 -19.78 -0.20 -11.01
C THR A 67 -20.48 -0.41 -12.35
N GLY A 68 -21.45 -1.33 -12.37
CA GLY A 68 -22.17 -1.75 -13.57
C GLY A 68 -21.56 -2.94 -14.31
N SER A 69 -20.40 -3.45 -13.87
CA SER A 69 -19.81 -4.67 -14.46
C SER A 69 -20.44 -5.96 -13.92
N LEU A 70 -20.31 -7.07 -14.66
CA LEU A 70 -20.73 -8.39 -14.22
C LEU A 70 -20.00 -8.88 -12.96
N TYR A 71 -18.82 -8.31 -12.68
CA TYR A 71 -17.98 -8.68 -11.54
C TYR A 71 -17.96 -7.59 -10.47
N GLU A 72 -18.89 -6.63 -10.51
CA GLU A 72 -18.99 -5.59 -9.48
C GLU A 72 -19.05 -6.23 -8.08
N GLY A 73 -18.20 -5.73 -7.17
CA GLY A 73 -18.10 -6.25 -5.80
C GLY A 73 -17.26 -7.52 -5.64
N TRP A 74 -16.66 -8.06 -6.71
CA TRP A 74 -15.78 -9.24 -6.64
C TRP A 74 -14.30 -8.86 -6.46
N ASP A 75 -13.97 -7.57 -6.41
CA ASP A 75 -12.60 -7.10 -6.19
C ASP A 75 -12.14 -7.38 -4.76
N CYS A 76 -11.26 -8.37 -4.61
CA CYS A 76 -10.56 -8.63 -3.36
C CYS A 76 -9.15 -8.04 -3.32
N GLN A 77 -8.60 -7.60 -4.47
CA GLN A 77 -7.21 -7.17 -4.61
C GLN A 77 -7.00 -5.77 -4.06
N GLU A 78 -7.71 -4.76 -4.57
CA GLU A 78 -7.52 -3.38 -4.11
C GLU A 78 -7.88 -3.23 -2.62
N PRO A 79 -9.05 -3.71 -2.14
CA PRO A 79 -9.39 -3.56 -0.72
C PRO A 79 -8.36 -4.20 0.21
N ALA A 80 -7.83 -5.38 -0.14
CA ALA A 80 -6.80 -6.04 0.65
C ALA A 80 -5.48 -5.26 0.68
N LEU A 81 -5.02 -4.76 -0.47
CA LEU A 81 -3.80 -3.95 -0.57
C LEU A 81 -3.96 -2.62 0.18
N ARG A 82 -5.07 -1.93 -0.02
CA ARG A 82 -5.38 -0.69 0.69
C ARG A 82 -5.39 -0.91 2.19
N TYR A 83 -6.10 -1.95 2.66
CA TYR A 83 -6.14 -2.29 4.07
C TYR A 83 -4.75 -2.62 4.62
N ALA A 84 -3.98 -3.46 3.92
CA ALA A 84 -2.64 -3.85 4.36
C ALA A 84 -1.71 -2.62 4.49
N PHE A 85 -1.75 -1.71 3.51
CA PHE A 85 -0.88 -0.54 3.48
C PHE A 85 -1.33 0.56 4.46
N GLN A 86 -2.63 0.80 4.59
CA GLN A 86 -3.19 1.66 5.64
C GLN A 86 -2.92 1.12 7.03
N TYR A 87 -3.01 -0.21 7.21
CA TYR A 87 -2.69 -0.84 8.47
C TYR A 87 -1.23 -0.63 8.85
N ILE A 88 -0.31 -0.50 7.88
CA ILE A 88 1.10 -0.16 8.11
C ILE A 88 1.40 1.34 8.13
N GLY A 89 0.35 2.18 8.11
CA GLY A 89 0.45 3.63 8.28
C GLY A 89 0.59 4.41 6.98
N VAL A 90 0.51 3.79 5.80
CA VAL A 90 0.47 4.50 4.51
C VAL A 90 -0.93 5.04 4.28
N THR A 91 -1.07 6.36 4.19
CA THR A 91 -2.38 7.01 4.01
C THR A 91 -2.60 7.50 2.58
N ASP A 92 -1.52 7.85 1.86
CA ASP A 92 -1.57 8.26 0.45
C ASP A 92 -1.35 7.04 -0.48
N ILE A 93 -2.45 6.38 -0.84
CA ILE A 93 -2.46 5.19 -1.69
C ILE A 93 -3.28 5.46 -2.95
N GLN A 94 -2.64 5.27 -4.10
CA GLN A 94 -3.25 5.38 -5.42
C GLN A 94 -3.20 4.05 -6.17
N PHE A 95 -4.17 3.84 -7.06
CA PHE A 95 -4.26 2.67 -7.90
C PHE A 95 -4.44 3.07 -9.37
N ILE A 96 -3.73 2.37 -10.25
CA ILE A 96 -3.98 2.35 -11.69
C ILE A 96 -4.27 0.91 -12.08
N HIS A 97 -5.43 0.69 -12.69
CA HIS A 97 -5.87 -0.62 -13.13
C HIS A 97 -5.93 -0.67 -14.65
N ALA A 98 -5.24 -1.65 -15.24
CA ALA A 98 -5.52 -2.11 -16.59
C ALA A 98 -6.57 -3.22 -16.48
N ASN A 99 -7.85 -2.87 -16.72
CA ASN A 99 -9.00 -3.77 -16.58
C ASN A 99 -9.34 -4.48 -17.91
N GLY A 100 -10.07 -5.59 -17.82
CA GLY A 100 -10.69 -6.23 -18.99
C GLY A 100 -9.72 -6.96 -19.93
N LEU A 101 -8.54 -7.35 -19.46
CA LEU A 101 -7.49 -7.93 -20.30
C LEU A 101 -7.81 -9.30 -20.90
N ASP A 102 -8.83 -9.99 -20.35
CA ASP A 102 -9.33 -11.30 -20.78
C ASP A 102 -10.73 -11.21 -21.42
N LEU A 103 -11.27 -10.00 -21.65
CA LEU A 103 -12.62 -9.78 -22.22
C LEU A 103 -12.62 -9.67 -23.76
N GLY A 104 -11.48 -9.95 -24.41
CA GLY A 104 -11.29 -9.83 -25.86
C GLY A 104 -10.32 -8.71 -26.23
N ASP A 105 -9.88 -8.71 -27.49
CA ASP A 105 -8.78 -7.86 -27.95
C ASP A 105 -9.07 -6.36 -27.85
N GLU A 106 -10.31 -5.95 -28.14
CA GLU A 106 -10.75 -4.55 -28.04
C GLU A 106 -10.72 -4.05 -26.58
N ALA A 107 -11.35 -4.79 -25.66
CA ALA A 107 -11.35 -4.47 -24.24
C ALA A 107 -9.93 -4.46 -23.64
N ARG A 108 -9.09 -5.40 -24.08
CA ARG A 108 -7.67 -5.46 -23.69
C ARG A 108 -6.90 -4.22 -24.15
N GLN A 109 -7.04 -3.82 -25.41
CA GLN A 109 -6.38 -2.61 -25.93
C GLN A 109 -6.85 -1.36 -25.21
N GLN A 110 -8.15 -1.23 -24.99
CA GLN A 110 -8.72 -0.12 -24.22
C GLN A 110 -8.16 -0.08 -22.80
N GLY A 111 -8.21 -1.19 -22.06
CA GLY A 111 -7.73 -1.26 -20.68
C GLY A 111 -6.24 -0.94 -20.53
N LEU A 112 -5.42 -1.35 -21.51
CA LEU A 112 -4.00 -0.98 -21.55
C LEU A 112 -3.80 0.50 -21.87
N SER A 113 -4.49 1.03 -22.89
CA SER A 113 -4.38 2.43 -23.29
C SER A 113 -4.80 3.40 -22.18
N GLU A 114 -5.88 3.08 -21.45
CA GLU A 114 -6.34 3.89 -20.31
C GLU A 114 -5.33 3.87 -19.16
N ALA A 115 -4.76 2.70 -18.85
CA ALA A 115 -3.74 2.58 -17.82
C ALA A 115 -2.46 3.34 -18.21
N GLU A 116 -2.03 3.26 -19.47
CA GLU A 116 -0.88 3.99 -19.99
C GLU A 116 -1.08 5.50 -19.90
N SER A 117 -2.25 6.02 -20.27
CA SER A 117 -2.57 7.46 -20.12
C SER A 117 -2.48 7.91 -18.66
N LYS A 118 -3.08 7.14 -17.74
CA LYS A 118 -3.02 7.44 -16.29
C LYS A 118 -1.59 7.41 -15.76
N ILE A 119 -0.75 6.49 -16.24
CA ILE A 119 0.68 6.43 -15.87
C ILE A 119 1.43 7.66 -16.40
N GLN A 120 1.19 8.08 -17.65
CA GLN A 120 1.83 9.26 -18.22
C GLN A 120 1.45 10.53 -17.47
N ASP A 121 0.17 10.70 -17.16
CA ASP A 121 -0.32 11.83 -16.36
C ASP A 121 0.33 11.85 -14.98
N LEU A 122 0.45 10.68 -14.36
CA LEU A 122 1.07 10.52 -13.05
C LEU A 122 2.57 10.85 -13.07
N VAL A 123 3.32 10.34 -14.04
CA VAL A 123 4.76 10.63 -14.20
C VAL A 123 5.03 12.14 -14.31
N ASN A 124 4.13 12.87 -14.95
CA ASN A 124 4.26 14.33 -15.11
C ASN A 124 3.96 15.12 -13.81
N HIS A 125 3.34 14.50 -12.80
CA HIS A 125 2.81 15.19 -11.61
C HIS A 125 3.12 14.49 -10.25
N TRP A 126 4.01 13.48 -10.21
CA TRP A 126 4.24 12.63 -9.02
C TRP A 126 5.08 13.27 -7.90
#